data_AF-A0A261W1S4-F1
#
_entry.id   AF-A0A261W1S4-F1
#
_cell.length_a   1.000
_cell.length_b   1.000
_cell.length_c   1.000
_cell.angle_alpha   90.00
_cell.angle_beta   90.00
_cell.angle_gamma   90.00
#
_symmetry.space_group_name_H-M   'P 1'
#
loop_
_entity.id
_entity.type
_entity.pdbx_description
1 polymer ?
#
loop_
_entity_poly.entity_id
_entity_poly.type
_entity_poly.pdbx_seq_one_letter_code
_entity_poly.pdbx_strand_id
1 'polypeptide(L)'
;MKILISTDIEGVAGVFHAEQVRAGNGEYERARAWMTGEANAAVQGAFAGGADEVLVNDSHGGFRNLLPDALDERARLVLGKPRYLGMMGGLEEHCDAVFLIGYHARSQARGILAHTINSFAFARVFINGQELGEAGLYGALAGELGVPVILGSGDDVFIAETRELFPHAQWVQTKVAHGQGSGATLSPAAARRAIAAAAEAAVRGMAGAVPLRIAAPIECRLQTQSSALADLFCMWPALERVDGVTVRFTAGSMQDAIRTLNSLSAMSFMLR
;
A
#
# COMPACT_ATOMS: atom_id res chain seq x y z
N MET A 1 -13.97 17.53 5.46
CA MET A 1 -13.50 16.14 5.49
C MET A 1 -12.60 15.89 4.30
N LYS A 2 -11.35 15.53 4.55
CA LYS A 2 -10.31 15.25 3.56
C LYS A 2 -9.97 13.77 3.56
N ILE A 3 -10.04 13.13 2.39
CA ILE A 3 -9.71 11.71 2.21
C ILE A 3 -8.39 11.59 1.44
N LEU A 4 -7.47 10.78 1.97
CA LEU A 4 -6.28 10.35 1.24
C LEU A 4 -6.54 8.98 0.60
N ILE A 5 -6.38 8.87 -0.71
CA ILE A 5 -6.48 7.62 -1.45
C ILE A 5 -5.07 7.18 -1.82
N SER A 6 -4.54 6.18 -1.12
CA SER A 6 -3.30 5.51 -1.52
C SER A 6 -3.64 4.47 -2.58
N THR A 7 -3.05 4.59 -3.76
CA THR A 7 -3.37 3.73 -4.92
C THR A 7 -2.17 2.91 -5.32
N ASP A 8 -2.33 1.60 -5.33
CA ASP A 8 -1.35 0.62 -5.79
C ASP A 8 -1.90 -0.18 -6.99
N ILE A 9 -1.05 -0.92 -7.71
CA ILE A 9 -1.45 -1.53 -8.99
C ILE A 9 -1.68 -3.04 -8.93
N GLU A 10 -0.96 -3.75 -8.06
CA GLU A 10 -0.94 -5.21 -8.03
C GLU A 10 -2.33 -5.75 -7.71
N GLY A 11 -3.12 -5.09 -6.87
CA GLY A 11 -4.47 -5.49 -6.47
C GLY A 11 -5.59 -5.05 -7.42
N VAL A 12 -5.29 -4.29 -8.47
CA VAL A 12 -6.29 -3.78 -9.43
C VAL A 12 -6.93 -4.94 -10.20
N ALA A 13 -8.23 -4.82 -10.49
CA ALA A 13 -8.95 -5.80 -11.28
C ALA A 13 -8.33 -5.97 -12.68
N GLY A 14 -8.04 -7.20 -13.07
CA GLY A 14 -7.38 -7.54 -14.33
C GLY A 14 -5.85 -7.61 -14.29
N VAL A 15 -5.21 -7.28 -13.16
CA VAL A 15 -3.74 -7.37 -12.99
C VAL A 15 -3.35 -8.72 -12.35
N PHE A 16 -2.48 -9.46 -13.03
CA PHE A 16 -2.02 -10.80 -12.63
C PHE A 16 -0.54 -11.06 -12.90
N HIS A 17 0.14 -10.22 -13.68
CA HIS A 17 1.48 -10.50 -14.16
C HIS A 17 2.44 -9.33 -13.95
N ALA A 18 3.73 -9.64 -13.79
CA ALA A 18 4.78 -8.65 -13.52
C ALA A 18 4.93 -7.60 -14.63
N GLU A 19 4.67 -7.95 -15.89
CA GLU A 19 4.69 -7.01 -17.01
C GLU A 19 3.59 -5.93 -16.91
N GLN A 20 2.45 -6.24 -16.28
CA GLN A 20 1.38 -5.27 -16.05
C GLN A 20 1.73 -4.23 -14.99
N VAL A 21 2.72 -4.50 -14.14
CA VAL A 21 3.15 -3.59 -13.05
C VAL A 21 4.50 -2.97 -13.33
N ARG A 22 5.11 -3.23 -14.49
CA ARG A 22 6.42 -2.71 -14.87
C ARG A 22 6.31 -1.73 -16.03
N ALA A 23 6.72 -0.49 -15.79
CA ALA A 23 6.70 0.55 -16.81
C ALA A 23 7.52 0.19 -18.06
N GLY A 24 7.05 0.64 -19.23
CA GLY A 24 7.76 0.52 -20.51
C GLY A 24 7.19 -0.52 -21.49
N ASN A 25 6.01 -1.09 -21.22
CA ASN A 25 5.34 -2.03 -22.12
C ASN A 25 3.83 -1.75 -22.23
N GLY A 26 3.17 -2.36 -23.22
CA GLY A 26 1.73 -2.15 -23.47
C GLY A 26 0.79 -2.82 -22.47
N GLU A 27 1.23 -3.84 -21.73
CA GLU A 27 0.43 -4.43 -20.64
C GLU A 27 0.32 -3.48 -19.46
N TYR A 28 1.43 -2.82 -19.11
CA TYR A 28 1.48 -1.79 -18.10
C TYR A 28 0.63 -0.57 -18.44
N GLU A 29 0.68 -0.07 -19.69
CA GLU A 29 -0.15 1.07 -20.09
C GLU A 29 -1.66 0.78 -19.95
N ARG A 30 -2.07 -0.47 -20.23
CA ARG A 30 -3.46 -0.91 -19.97
C ARG A 30 -3.75 -0.99 -18.48
N ALA A 31 -2.85 -1.56 -17.69
CA ALA A 31 -3.03 -1.76 -16.26
C ALA A 31 -3.08 -0.43 -15.48
N ARG A 32 -2.19 0.53 -15.76
CA ARG A 32 -2.21 1.86 -15.11
C ARG A 32 -3.47 2.67 -15.44
N ALA A 33 -4.06 2.44 -16.61
CA ALA A 33 -5.36 3.02 -16.96
C ALA A 33 -6.50 2.38 -16.16
N TRP A 34 -6.43 1.07 -15.86
CA TRP A 34 -7.36 0.42 -14.94
C TRP A 34 -7.18 0.91 -13.50
N MET A 35 -5.94 1.01 -13.01
CA MET A 35 -5.57 1.59 -11.72
C MET A 35 -6.14 3.00 -11.55
N THR A 36 -5.92 3.87 -12.55
CA THR A 36 -6.48 5.24 -12.55
C THR A 36 -8.01 5.22 -12.52
N GLY A 37 -8.64 4.28 -13.24
CA GLY A 37 -10.09 4.11 -13.21
C GLY A 37 -10.64 3.68 -11.84
N GLU A 38 -9.94 2.81 -11.11
CA GLU A 38 -10.30 2.43 -9.74
C GLU A 38 -10.08 3.56 -8.74
N ALA A 39 -8.97 4.29 -8.86
CA ALA A 39 -8.73 5.50 -8.07
C ALA A 39 -9.85 6.54 -8.28
N ASN A 40 -10.23 6.79 -9.54
CA ASN A 40 -11.35 7.67 -9.85
C ASN A 40 -12.67 7.20 -9.25
N ALA A 41 -12.95 5.89 -9.29
CA ALA A 41 -14.16 5.36 -8.67
C ALA A 41 -14.18 5.63 -7.16
N ALA A 42 -13.04 5.47 -6.48
CA ALA A 42 -12.89 5.80 -5.07
C ALA A 42 -13.07 7.32 -4.82
N VAL A 43 -12.53 8.19 -5.68
CA VAL A 43 -12.75 9.65 -5.63
C VAL A 43 -14.24 9.99 -5.74
N GLN A 44 -14.94 9.44 -6.74
CA GLN A 44 -16.38 9.69 -6.94
C GLN A 44 -17.18 9.27 -5.70
N GLY A 45 -16.90 8.07 -5.19
CA GLY A 45 -17.56 7.55 -4.01
C GLY A 45 -17.28 8.40 -2.77
N ALA A 46 -16.04 8.86 -2.58
CA ALA A 46 -15.69 9.74 -1.47
C ALA A 46 -16.52 11.04 -1.48
N PHE A 47 -16.60 11.71 -2.63
CA PHE A 47 -17.42 12.92 -2.77
C PHE A 47 -18.91 12.63 -2.59
N ALA A 48 -19.44 11.54 -3.15
CA ALA A 48 -20.83 11.12 -2.96
C ALA A 48 -21.17 10.78 -1.49
N GLY A 49 -20.16 10.37 -0.73
CA GLY A 49 -20.25 10.11 0.71
C GLY A 49 -20.17 11.38 1.57
N GLY A 50 -19.76 12.52 1.00
CA GLY A 50 -19.65 13.81 1.69
C GLY A 50 -18.23 14.29 1.99
N ALA A 51 -17.20 13.75 1.33
CA ALA A 51 -15.86 14.33 1.39
C ALA A 51 -15.85 15.73 0.75
N ASP A 52 -15.11 16.66 1.35
CA ASP A 52 -14.89 18.02 0.82
C ASP A 52 -13.64 18.09 -0.05
N GLU A 53 -12.62 17.28 0.29
CA GLU A 53 -11.34 17.22 -0.40
C GLU A 53 -10.89 15.78 -0.59
N VAL A 54 -10.30 15.48 -1.74
CA VAL A 54 -9.72 14.17 -2.03
C VAL A 54 -8.31 14.35 -2.60
N LEU A 55 -7.34 13.69 -1.97
CA LEU A 55 -5.96 13.63 -2.42
C LEU A 55 -5.66 12.19 -2.86
N VAL A 56 -5.19 12.00 -4.08
CA VAL A 56 -4.87 10.68 -4.63
C VAL A 56 -3.34 10.54 -4.70
N ASN A 57 -2.83 9.65 -3.87
CA ASN A 57 -1.42 9.30 -3.81
C ASN A 57 -1.15 8.07 -4.67
N ASP A 58 -0.20 8.18 -5.61
CA ASP A 58 0.31 7.03 -6.34
C ASP A 58 1.32 6.28 -5.48
N SER A 59 1.05 5.02 -5.16
CA SER A 59 1.84 4.23 -4.21
C SER A 59 2.60 3.08 -4.86
N HIS A 60 2.61 2.99 -6.20
CA HIS A 60 3.29 1.91 -6.89
C HIS A 60 4.69 2.30 -7.38
N GLY A 61 5.72 1.50 -7.03
CA GLY A 61 7.05 1.54 -7.65
C GLY A 61 7.70 2.94 -7.75
N GLY A 62 7.63 3.55 -8.94
CA GLY A 62 8.19 4.89 -9.21
C GLY A 62 7.29 6.05 -8.82
N PHE A 63 6.06 5.77 -8.40
CA PHE A 63 5.01 6.73 -8.05
C PHE A 63 4.56 7.65 -9.20
N ARG A 64 4.58 7.13 -10.45
CA ARG A 64 4.31 7.91 -11.69
C ARG A 64 3.39 7.15 -12.65
N ASN A 65 2.46 6.38 -12.10
CA ASN A 65 1.58 5.43 -12.74
C ASN A 65 0.17 5.99 -12.95
N LEU A 66 -0.36 6.79 -12.03
CA LEU A 66 -1.63 7.49 -12.24
C LEU A 66 -1.53 8.41 -13.47
N LEU A 67 -2.63 8.48 -14.23
CA LEU A 67 -2.77 9.34 -15.41
C LEU A 67 -3.47 10.65 -14.99
N PRO A 68 -2.75 11.78 -14.81
CA PRO A 68 -3.33 12.99 -14.23
C PRO A 68 -4.44 13.60 -15.08
N ASP A 69 -4.34 13.47 -16.39
CA ASP A 69 -5.30 13.95 -17.38
C ASP A 69 -6.57 13.09 -17.47
N ALA A 70 -6.59 11.93 -16.82
CA ALA A 70 -7.75 11.06 -16.73
C ALA A 70 -8.42 11.07 -15.35
N LEU A 71 -7.85 11.77 -14.35
CA LEU A 71 -8.38 11.82 -12.99
C LEU A 71 -9.48 12.87 -12.84
N ASP A 72 -10.39 12.67 -11.88
CA ASP A 72 -11.45 13.63 -11.56
C ASP A 72 -10.84 15.00 -11.20
N GLU A 73 -11.36 16.06 -11.82
CA GLU A 73 -10.82 17.42 -11.70
C GLU A 73 -10.86 18.01 -10.28
N ARG A 74 -11.71 17.46 -9.40
CA ARG A 74 -11.81 17.88 -7.99
C ARG A 74 -10.75 17.22 -7.13
N ALA A 75 -10.10 16.16 -7.61
CA ALA A 75 -9.02 15.51 -6.89
C ALA A 75 -7.67 16.20 -7.13
N ARG A 76 -6.83 16.22 -6.10
CA ARG A 76 -5.41 16.57 -6.21
C ARG A 76 -4.57 15.28 -6.24
N LEU A 77 -3.37 15.34 -6.82
CA LEU A 77 -2.49 14.17 -6.93
C LEU A 77 -1.18 14.37 -6.16
N VAL A 78 -0.66 13.27 -5.60
CA VAL A 78 0.72 13.18 -5.08
C VAL A 78 1.49 12.16 -5.92
N LEU A 79 2.50 12.64 -6.65
CA LEU A 79 3.28 11.85 -7.61
C LEU A 79 4.79 11.98 -7.38
N GLY A 80 5.53 10.96 -7.79
CA GLY A 80 6.99 10.94 -7.86
C GLY A 80 7.71 10.58 -6.54
N LYS A 81 9.02 10.39 -6.62
CA LYS A 81 9.93 10.07 -5.51
C LYS A 81 11.19 10.93 -5.59
N PRO A 82 11.95 11.18 -4.50
CA PRO A 82 11.81 10.63 -3.14
C PRO A 82 10.66 11.25 -2.33
N ARG A 83 10.10 10.48 -1.38
CA ARG A 83 9.04 10.94 -0.45
C ARG A 83 9.29 10.41 0.96
N TYR A 84 9.09 11.27 1.96
CA TYR A 84 9.31 10.91 3.36
C TYR A 84 8.36 9.83 3.86
N LEU A 85 7.08 9.94 3.50
CA LEU A 85 6.04 9.00 3.96
C LEU A 85 5.74 7.87 2.96
N GLY A 86 6.56 7.71 1.91
CA GLY A 86 6.43 6.61 0.95
C GLY A 86 5.03 6.50 0.34
N MET A 87 4.39 5.34 0.52
CA MET A 87 3.01 5.05 0.08
C MET A 87 1.92 5.82 0.85
N MET A 88 2.28 6.69 1.78
CA MET A 88 1.37 7.58 2.49
C MET A 88 1.73 9.07 2.26
N GLY A 89 2.39 9.37 1.14
CA GLY A 89 2.60 10.75 0.72
C GLY A 89 1.27 11.49 0.62
N GLY A 90 1.18 12.67 1.21
CA GLY A 90 -0.05 13.45 1.36
C GLY A 90 -0.55 13.53 2.80
N LEU A 91 -0.17 12.60 3.68
CA LEU A 91 -0.46 12.71 5.12
C LEU A 91 0.20 13.93 5.77
N GLU A 92 1.25 14.48 5.15
CA GLU A 92 1.86 15.74 5.58
C GLU A 92 0.87 16.92 5.56
N GLU A 93 -0.16 16.87 4.72
CA GLU A 93 -1.19 17.90 4.63
C GLU A 93 -2.40 17.66 5.54
N HIS A 94 -2.31 16.69 6.45
CA HIS A 94 -3.41 16.16 7.27
C HIS A 94 -4.59 15.61 6.44
N CYS A 95 -5.23 14.54 6.91
CA CYS A 95 -6.49 14.04 6.36
C CYS A 95 -7.28 13.31 7.44
N ASP A 96 -8.58 13.13 7.21
CA ASP A 96 -9.50 12.54 8.18
C ASP A 96 -9.56 11.01 8.08
N ALA A 97 -9.25 10.45 6.91
CA ALA A 97 -9.18 9.01 6.69
C ALA A 97 -8.36 8.63 5.45
N VAL A 98 -7.99 7.35 5.39
CA VAL A 98 -7.25 6.73 4.28
C VAL A 98 -8.08 5.63 3.60
N PHE A 99 -8.00 5.60 2.27
CA PHE A 99 -8.37 4.45 1.45
C PHE A 99 -7.11 3.76 0.90
N LEU A 100 -7.12 2.43 0.87
CA LEU A 100 -6.08 1.59 0.27
C LEU A 100 -6.66 0.95 -1.01
N ILE A 101 -6.38 1.51 -2.17
CA ILE A 101 -6.98 1.06 -3.45
C ILE A 101 -5.96 0.25 -4.24
N GLY A 102 -6.34 -0.96 -4.68
CA GLY A 102 -5.50 -1.80 -5.52
C GLY A 102 -4.31 -2.43 -4.76
N TYR A 103 -4.45 -2.63 -3.45
CA TYR A 103 -3.42 -3.22 -2.59
C TYR A 103 -3.37 -4.75 -2.72
N HIS A 104 -2.26 -5.33 -2.28
CA HIS A 104 -1.98 -6.77 -2.41
C HIS A 104 -1.49 -7.39 -1.10
N ALA A 105 -1.49 -8.72 -1.08
CA ALA A 105 -1.02 -9.49 0.07
C ALA A 105 0.49 -9.33 0.29
N ARG A 106 0.94 -9.52 1.54
CA ARG A 106 2.34 -9.41 1.93
C ARG A 106 3.24 -10.46 1.28
N SER A 107 4.56 -10.22 1.29
CA SER A 107 5.56 -11.15 0.74
C SER A 107 5.43 -12.54 1.36
N GLN A 108 5.67 -13.58 0.56
CA GLN A 108 5.52 -15.00 0.93
C GLN A 108 4.07 -15.45 1.20
N ALA A 109 3.06 -14.59 1.03
CA ALA A 109 1.66 -15.00 1.00
C ALA A 109 1.27 -15.63 -0.36
N ARG A 110 0.09 -16.25 -0.42
CA ARG A 110 -0.44 -16.89 -1.64
C ARG A 110 -1.19 -15.93 -2.57
N GLY A 111 -1.24 -14.64 -2.24
CA GLY A 111 -1.93 -13.62 -3.02
C GLY A 111 -1.26 -13.33 -4.36
N ILE A 112 -2.01 -12.71 -5.27
CA ILE A 112 -1.52 -12.33 -6.60
C ILE A 112 -0.48 -11.22 -6.45
N LEU A 113 0.69 -11.40 -7.08
CA LEU A 113 1.82 -10.45 -7.04
C LEU A 113 2.29 -10.09 -5.62
N ALA A 114 2.07 -10.99 -4.65
CA ALA A 114 2.34 -10.76 -3.24
C ALA A 114 3.83 -10.41 -2.96
N HIS A 115 4.05 -9.27 -2.32
CA HIS A 115 5.37 -8.79 -1.88
C HIS A 115 5.24 -7.74 -0.77
N THR A 116 6.36 -7.15 -0.31
CA THR A 116 6.34 -6.08 0.69
C THR A 116 7.47 -5.10 0.44
N ILE A 117 7.13 -3.87 0.05
CA ILE A 117 7.95 -2.70 -0.30
C ILE A 117 8.90 -2.92 -1.48
N ASN A 118 9.65 -4.02 -1.49
CA ASN A 118 10.62 -4.35 -2.52
C ASN A 118 10.77 -5.86 -2.64
N SER A 119 10.13 -6.43 -3.66
CA SER A 119 10.10 -7.88 -3.92
C SER A 119 11.47 -8.52 -4.09
N PHE A 120 12.48 -7.77 -4.56
CA PHE A 120 13.86 -8.24 -4.67
C PHE A 120 14.57 -8.32 -3.32
N ALA A 121 14.23 -7.43 -2.38
CA ALA A 121 15.00 -7.24 -1.17
C ALA A 121 14.37 -7.88 0.06
N PHE A 122 13.04 -7.79 0.21
CA PHE A 122 12.35 -8.04 1.47
C PHE A 122 11.50 -9.31 1.40
N ALA A 123 11.84 -10.27 2.26
CA ALA A 123 11.09 -11.52 2.40
C ALA A 123 9.98 -11.39 3.45
N ARG A 124 10.28 -10.80 4.62
CA ARG A 124 9.30 -10.56 5.70
C ARG A 124 9.67 -9.34 6.52
N VAL A 125 8.68 -8.57 6.94
CA VAL A 125 8.86 -7.40 7.82
C VAL A 125 8.05 -7.61 9.09
N PHE A 126 8.71 -7.54 10.24
CA PHE A 126 8.09 -7.64 11.55
C PHE A 126 8.23 -6.32 12.30
N ILE A 127 7.13 -5.84 12.85
CA ILE A 127 7.06 -4.66 13.73
C ILE A 127 6.56 -5.13 15.09
N ASN A 128 7.37 -4.94 16.14
CA ASN A 128 7.07 -5.37 17.51
C ASN A 128 6.58 -6.83 17.59
N GLY A 129 7.20 -7.71 16.79
CA GLY A 129 6.88 -9.14 16.73
C GLY A 129 5.76 -9.52 15.76
N GLN A 130 4.97 -8.58 15.26
CA GLN A 130 3.89 -8.82 14.31
C GLN A 130 4.39 -8.71 12.86
N GLU A 131 4.13 -9.72 12.03
CA GLU A 131 4.43 -9.68 10.59
C GLU A 131 3.43 -8.79 9.87
N LEU A 132 3.90 -7.79 9.12
CA LEU A 132 3.07 -6.82 8.42
C LEU A 132 3.42 -6.76 6.93
N GLY A 133 2.39 -6.70 6.10
CA GLY A 133 2.49 -6.24 4.72
C GLY A 133 2.41 -4.72 4.61
N GLU A 134 2.38 -4.21 3.38
CA GLU A 134 2.37 -2.78 3.11
C GLU A 134 1.16 -2.07 3.72
N ALA A 135 -0.04 -2.65 3.63
CA ALA A 135 -1.23 -2.07 4.25
C ALA A 135 -1.09 -1.95 5.78
N GLY A 136 -0.51 -2.95 6.45
CA GLY A 136 -0.25 -2.89 7.89
C GLY A 136 0.81 -1.85 8.25
N LEU A 137 1.93 -1.85 7.52
CA LEU A 137 3.05 -0.93 7.72
C LEU A 137 2.63 0.53 7.53
N TYR A 138 1.99 0.83 6.41
CA TYR A 138 1.57 2.18 6.06
C TYR A 138 0.26 2.60 6.75
N GLY A 139 -0.62 1.66 7.09
CA GLY A 139 -1.78 1.93 7.93
C GLY A 139 -1.41 2.22 9.38
N ALA A 140 -0.34 1.62 9.91
CA ALA A 140 0.22 1.99 11.22
C ALA A 140 0.92 3.35 11.18
N LEU A 141 1.54 3.74 10.06
CA LEU A 141 2.04 5.10 9.84
C LEU A 141 0.90 6.14 9.82
N ALA A 142 -0.18 5.87 9.07
CA ALA A 142 -1.39 6.71 9.11
C ALA A 142 -1.97 6.78 10.53
N GLY A 143 -2.01 5.61 11.17
CA GLY A 143 -2.41 5.46 12.55
C GLY A 143 -1.60 6.31 13.50
N GLU A 144 -0.26 6.36 13.39
CA GLU A 144 0.63 7.24 14.17
C GLU A 144 0.23 8.73 14.09
N LEU A 145 -0.35 9.16 12.97
CA LEU A 145 -0.87 10.52 12.77
C LEU A 145 -2.35 10.69 13.14
N GLY A 146 -2.98 9.65 13.69
CA GLY A 146 -4.38 9.66 14.10
C GLY A 146 -5.38 9.43 12.99
N VAL A 147 -4.92 8.96 11.84
CA VAL A 147 -5.75 8.79 10.65
C VAL A 147 -6.15 7.32 10.49
N PRO A 148 -7.45 6.97 10.53
CA PRO A 148 -7.90 5.61 10.32
C PRO A 148 -7.91 5.23 8.83
N VAL A 149 -7.66 3.95 8.56
CA VAL A 149 -7.99 3.33 7.26
C VAL A 149 -9.45 2.90 7.30
N ILE A 150 -10.25 3.32 6.31
CA ILE A 150 -11.70 3.05 6.27
C ILE A 150 -12.18 2.35 5.00
N LEU A 151 -11.29 2.14 4.03
CA LEU A 151 -11.58 1.35 2.83
C LEU A 151 -10.31 0.65 2.36
N GLY A 152 -10.45 -0.61 1.92
CA GLY A 152 -9.41 -1.34 1.21
C GLY A 152 -9.96 -2.09 -0.01
N SER A 153 -9.20 -2.15 -1.10
CA SER A 153 -9.49 -3.01 -2.25
C SER A 153 -8.26 -3.80 -2.71
N GLY A 154 -8.49 -5.05 -3.14
CA GLY A 154 -7.44 -5.98 -3.55
C GLY A 154 -7.98 -7.40 -3.73
N ASP A 155 -7.10 -8.39 -3.66
CA ASP A 155 -7.50 -9.79 -3.71
C ASP A 155 -8.06 -10.31 -2.37
N ASP A 156 -8.62 -11.52 -2.40
CA ASP A 156 -9.18 -12.19 -1.22
C ASP A 156 -8.13 -12.46 -0.14
N VAL A 157 -6.89 -12.77 -0.52
CA VAL A 157 -5.78 -13.01 0.43
C VAL A 157 -5.40 -11.73 1.17
N PHE A 158 -5.25 -10.63 0.44
CA PHE A 158 -5.01 -9.29 1.00
C PHE A 158 -6.08 -8.89 2.01
N ILE A 159 -7.35 -9.08 1.65
CA ILE A 159 -8.47 -8.75 2.53
C ILE A 159 -8.45 -9.62 3.78
N ALA A 160 -8.25 -10.93 3.61
CA ALA A 160 -8.21 -11.87 4.73
C ALA A 160 -7.08 -11.56 5.72
N GLU A 161 -5.90 -11.17 5.24
CA GLU A 161 -4.76 -10.84 6.11
C GLU A 161 -4.87 -9.46 6.79
N THR A 162 -5.62 -8.52 6.20
CA THR A 162 -5.59 -7.10 6.61
C THR A 162 -6.84 -6.69 7.40
N ARG A 163 -7.99 -7.33 7.18
CA ARG A 163 -9.28 -6.95 7.79
C ARG A 163 -9.28 -6.79 9.30
N GLU A 164 -8.50 -7.60 10.01
CA GLU A 164 -8.43 -7.56 11.48
C GLU A 164 -7.67 -6.32 11.98
N LEU A 165 -6.76 -5.77 11.17
CA LEU A 165 -6.02 -4.55 11.50
C LEU A 165 -6.89 -3.29 11.39
N PHE A 166 -7.90 -3.32 10.51
CA PHE A 166 -8.80 -2.19 10.25
C PHE A 166 -10.27 -2.65 10.34
N PRO A 167 -10.78 -2.93 11.56
CA PRO A 167 -12.09 -3.56 11.75
C PRO A 167 -13.28 -2.71 11.28
N HIS A 168 -13.10 -1.41 11.10
CA HIS A 168 -14.12 -0.48 10.61
C HIS A 168 -14.06 -0.24 9.09
N ALA A 169 -13.05 -0.79 8.41
CA ALA A 169 -12.88 -0.56 6.99
C ALA A 169 -13.90 -1.34 6.16
N GLN A 170 -14.41 -0.71 5.11
CA GLN A 170 -15.09 -1.40 4.02
C GLN A 170 -14.05 -2.15 3.17
N TRP A 171 -14.43 -3.28 2.59
CA TRP A 171 -13.53 -4.12 1.79
C TRP A 171 -14.14 -4.45 0.45
N VAL A 172 -13.38 -4.24 -0.63
CA VAL A 172 -13.77 -4.61 -1.99
C VAL A 172 -12.81 -5.62 -2.56
N GLN A 173 -13.28 -6.86 -2.70
CA GLN A 173 -12.55 -7.91 -3.38
C GLN A 173 -12.62 -7.71 -4.89
N THR A 174 -11.52 -7.29 -5.50
CA THR A 174 -11.41 -7.08 -6.96
C THR A 174 -11.15 -8.39 -7.69
N LYS A 175 -10.52 -9.37 -7.01
CA LYS A 175 -10.13 -10.66 -7.57
C LYS A 175 -9.95 -11.73 -6.50
N VAL A 176 -9.91 -12.99 -6.94
CA VAL A 176 -9.64 -14.18 -6.13
C VAL A 176 -8.34 -14.80 -6.60
N ALA A 177 -7.39 -15.01 -5.69
CA ALA A 177 -6.13 -15.67 -5.96
C ALA A 177 -6.29 -17.20 -5.97
N HIS A 178 -5.88 -17.83 -7.07
CA HIS A 178 -5.67 -19.28 -7.14
C HIS A 178 -4.17 -19.61 -7.06
N GLY A 179 -3.32 -18.64 -7.37
CA GLY A 179 -1.88 -18.64 -7.15
C GLY A 179 -1.30 -17.24 -7.34
N GLN A 180 0.03 -17.12 -7.24
CA GLN A 180 0.70 -15.83 -7.25
C GLN A 180 0.57 -15.05 -8.58
N GLY A 181 0.31 -15.74 -9.69
CA GLY A 181 0.07 -15.13 -11.01
C GLY A 181 -1.21 -15.61 -11.69
N SER A 182 -2.17 -16.17 -10.94
CA SER A 182 -3.40 -16.73 -11.52
C SER A 182 -4.59 -16.64 -10.57
N GLY A 183 -5.77 -16.49 -11.15
CA GLY A 183 -7.01 -16.32 -10.38
C GLY A 183 -8.19 -15.91 -11.24
N ALA A 184 -9.26 -15.48 -10.58
CA ALA A 184 -10.45 -14.92 -11.20
C ALA A 184 -10.59 -13.44 -10.82
N THR A 185 -11.02 -12.59 -11.74
CA THR A 185 -11.13 -11.14 -11.50
C THR A 185 -12.53 -10.65 -11.82
N LEU A 186 -13.00 -9.64 -11.08
CA LEU A 186 -14.05 -8.77 -11.57
C LEU A 186 -13.59 -8.10 -12.88
N SER A 187 -14.53 -7.74 -13.75
CA SER A 187 -14.20 -6.84 -14.84
C SER A 187 -13.84 -5.45 -14.28
N PRO A 188 -12.96 -4.67 -14.94
CA PRO A 188 -12.63 -3.32 -14.46
C PRO A 188 -13.85 -2.44 -14.21
N ALA A 189 -14.90 -2.56 -15.05
CA ALA A 189 -16.15 -1.82 -14.83
C ALA A 189 -16.91 -2.28 -13.57
N ALA A 190 -16.92 -3.57 -13.26
CA ALA A 190 -17.55 -4.09 -12.04
C ALA A 190 -16.77 -3.70 -10.79
N ALA A 191 -15.43 -3.78 -10.83
CA ALA A 191 -14.57 -3.34 -9.73
C ALA A 191 -14.76 -1.85 -9.42
N ARG A 192 -14.78 -0.98 -10.44
CA ARG A 192 -15.05 0.46 -10.27
C ARG A 192 -16.40 0.72 -9.61
N ARG A 193 -17.47 0.04 -10.04
CA ARG A 193 -18.80 0.21 -9.40
C ARG A 193 -18.77 -0.20 -7.93
N ALA A 194 -18.13 -1.32 -7.60
CA ALA A 194 -18.01 -1.80 -6.24
C ALA A 194 -17.19 -0.84 -5.36
N ILE A 195 -16.06 -0.34 -5.87
CA ILE A 195 -15.20 0.62 -5.18
C ILE A 195 -15.93 1.95 -4.93
N ALA A 196 -16.64 2.49 -5.92
CA ALA A 196 -17.40 3.73 -5.74
C ALA A 196 -18.47 3.60 -4.65
N ALA A 197 -19.25 2.51 -4.67
CA ALA A 197 -20.27 2.25 -3.66
C ALA A 197 -19.67 2.06 -2.26
N ALA A 198 -18.55 1.33 -2.16
CA ALA A 198 -17.87 1.11 -0.88
C ALA A 198 -17.23 2.38 -0.33
N ALA A 199 -16.67 3.24 -1.18
CA ALA A 199 -16.13 4.54 -0.79
C ALA A 199 -17.22 5.48 -0.26
N GLU A 200 -18.38 5.55 -0.93
CA GLU A 200 -19.53 6.33 -0.44
C GLU A 200 -20.01 5.83 0.93
N ALA A 201 -20.13 4.51 1.10
CA ALA A 201 -20.52 3.91 2.37
C ALA A 201 -19.47 4.13 3.47
N ALA A 202 -18.18 4.00 3.14
CA ALA A 202 -17.08 4.19 4.08
C ALA A 202 -17.06 5.63 4.63
N VAL A 203 -17.21 6.63 3.75
CA VAL A 203 -17.25 8.05 4.18
C VAL A 203 -18.46 8.33 5.05
N ARG A 204 -19.66 7.87 4.66
CA ARG A 204 -20.87 8.05 5.49
C ARG A 204 -20.77 7.37 6.86
N GLY A 205 -20.08 6.24 6.91
CA GLY A 205 -19.93 5.41 8.10
C GLY A 205 -18.65 5.64 8.91
N MET A 206 -17.82 6.63 8.57
CA MET A 206 -16.48 6.75 9.18
C MET A 206 -16.48 7.22 10.64
N ALA A 207 -17.62 7.72 11.14
CA ALA A 207 -17.74 8.14 12.53
C ALA A 207 -17.42 6.97 13.47
N GLY A 208 -16.41 7.15 14.34
CA GLY A 208 -15.94 6.11 15.25
C GLY A 208 -14.89 5.16 14.68
N ALA A 209 -14.43 5.35 13.44
CA ALA A 209 -13.31 4.59 12.90
C ALA A 209 -12.04 4.79 13.74
N VAL A 210 -11.41 3.67 14.12
CA VAL A 210 -10.24 3.66 15.01
C VAL A 210 -8.95 3.47 14.20
N PRO A 211 -7.94 4.34 14.38
CA PRO A 211 -6.64 4.18 13.73
C PRO A 211 -5.83 3.00 14.30
N LEU A 212 -5.06 2.31 13.45
CA LEU A 212 -4.13 1.27 13.89
C LEU A 212 -2.93 1.90 14.60
N ARG A 213 -2.84 1.71 15.92
CA ARG A 213 -1.73 2.24 16.73
C ARG A 213 -0.76 1.14 17.11
N ILE A 214 0.51 1.33 16.80
CA ILE A 214 1.62 0.51 17.32
C ILE A 214 2.45 1.39 18.24
N ALA A 215 2.62 0.95 19.49
CA ALA A 215 3.34 1.73 20.50
C ALA A 215 4.85 1.73 20.25
N ALA A 216 5.47 2.89 20.41
CA ALA A 216 6.93 3.03 20.47
C ALA A 216 7.49 2.45 21.79
N PRO A 217 8.76 2.01 21.84
CA PRO A 217 9.71 1.97 20.72
C PRO A 217 9.32 0.92 19.67
N ILE A 218 9.67 1.20 18.42
CA ILE A 218 9.42 0.30 17.30
C ILE A 218 10.65 -0.59 17.11
N GLU A 219 10.53 -1.88 17.41
CA GLU A 219 11.50 -2.89 16.97
C GLU A 219 11.09 -3.41 15.59
N CYS A 220 11.95 -3.19 14.60
CA CYS A 220 11.77 -3.73 13.26
C CYS A 220 12.75 -4.88 13.02
N ARG A 221 12.24 -6.04 12.62
CA ARG A 221 13.04 -7.14 12.05
C ARG A 221 12.70 -7.31 10.58
N LEU A 222 13.71 -7.23 9.73
CA LEU A 222 13.58 -7.43 8.29
C LEU A 222 14.32 -8.72 7.93
N GLN A 223 13.57 -9.71 7.44
CA GLN A 223 14.15 -10.85 6.74
C GLN A 223 14.34 -10.49 5.28
N THR A 224 15.58 -10.60 4.78
CA THR A 224 15.95 -10.31 3.40
C THR A 224 15.80 -11.54 2.51
N GLN A 225 15.76 -11.32 1.19
CA GLN A 225 15.70 -12.42 0.20
C GLN A 225 17.03 -13.20 0.07
N SER A 226 18.15 -12.60 0.48
CA SER A 226 19.48 -13.23 0.42
C SER A 226 20.42 -12.69 1.50
N SER A 227 21.46 -13.45 1.83
CA SER A 227 22.49 -13.02 2.78
C SER A 227 23.25 -11.78 2.30
N ALA A 228 23.46 -11.62 1.00
CA ALA A 228 24.13 -10.45 0.41
C ALA A 228 23.36 -9.14 0.67
N LEU A 229 22.03 -9.18 0.66
CA LEU A 229 21.20 -8.03 1.02
C LEU A 229 21.34 -7.67 2.51
N ALA A 230 21.41 -8.69 3.37
CA ALA A 230 21.63 -8.45 4.79
C ALA A 230 23.06 -7.94 5.08
N ASP A 231 24.07 -8.37 4.32
CA ASP A 231 25.43 -7.81 4.38
C ASP A 231 25.42 -6.32 4.00
N LEU A 232 24.75 -5.99 2.88
CA LEU A 232 24.60 -4.61 2.41
C LEU A 232 23.88 -3.73 3.44
N PHE A 233 22.78 -4.19 4.02
CA PHE A 233 22.01 -3.40 4.99
C PHE A 233 22.78 -3.18 6.29
N CYS A 234 23.58 -4.16 6.74
CA CYS A 234 24.47 -4.00 7.89
C CYS A 234 25.69 -3.09 7.64
N MET A 235 25.89 -2.57 6.42
CA MET A 235 26.82 -1.45 6.21
C MET A 235 26.34 -0.16 6.91
N TRP A 236 25.04 -0.05 7.23
CA TRP A 236 24.51 1.02 8.08
C TRP A 236 24.71 0.64 9.56
N PRO A 237 25.53 1.36 10.34
CA PRO A 237 25.88 0.99 11.71
C PRO A 237 24.72 0.87 12.72
N ALA A 238 23.53 1.39 12.40
CA ALA A 238 22.35 1.30 13.26
C ALA A 238 21.61 -0.05 13.12
N LEU A 239 21.99 -0.88 12.14
CA LEU A 239 21.39 -2.18 11.89
C LEU A 239 22.27 -3.31 12.43
N GLU A 240 21.63 -4.28 13.07
CA GLU A 240 22.29 -5.47 13.61
C GLU A 240 21.92 -6.71 12.78
N ARG A 241 22.91 -7.56 12.49
CA ARG A 241 22.70 -8.86 11.86
C ARG A 241 22.29 -9.88 12.93
N VAL A 242 21.07 -10.41 12.83
CA VAL A 242 20.52 -11.38 13.80
C VAL A 242 20.88 -12.81 13.41
N ASP A 243 20.80 -13.11 12.11
CA ASP A 243 21.12 -14.43 11.55
C ASP A 243 21.56 -14.29 10.08
N GLY A 244 21.61 -15.38 9.32
CA GLY A 244 22.06 -15.39 7.93
C GLY A 244 21.29 -14.48 6.97
N VAL A 245 20.05 -14.10 7.25
CA VAL A 245 19.20 -13.27 6.37
C VAL A 245 18.36 -12.23 7.11
N THR A 246 18.43 -12.16 8.44
CA THR A 246 17.62 -11.24 9.23
C THR A 246 18.46 -10.09 9.78
N VAL A 247 18.01 -8.86 9.55
CA VAL A 247 18.54 -7.65 10.18
C VAL A 247 17.51 -7.04 11.14
N ARG A 248 17.98 -6.35 12.17
CA ARG A 248 17.16 -5.69 13.18
C ARG A 248 17.59 -4.24 13.37
N PHE A 249 16.63 -3.35 13.63
CA PHE A 249 16.87 -2.02 14.15
C PHE A 249 15.73 -1.58 15.07
N THR A 250 15.96 -0.51 15.85
CA THR A 250 14.93 0.14 16.67
C THR A 250 14.70 1.57 16.17
N ALA A 251 13.46 2.05 16.28
CA ALA A 251 13.07 3.39 15.89
C ALA A 251 12.15 4.02 16.95
N GLY A 252 12.18 5.36 17.04
CA GLY A 252 11.34 6.10 17.98
C GLY A 252 9.88 6.24 17.54
N SER A 253 9.59 5.97 16.27
CA SER A 253 8.30 6.16 15.63
C SER A 253 8.10 5.17 14.48
N MET A 254 6.85 4.94 14.07
CA MET A 254 6.53 4.20 12.85
C MET A 254 7.04 4.95 11.62
N GLN A 255 6.96 6.29 11.61
CA GLN A 255 7.54 7.11 10.55
C GLN A 255 9.03 6.84 10.34
N ASP A 256 9.83 6.80 11.41
CA ASP A 256 11.27 6.54 11.30
C ASP A 256 11.54 5.08 10.87
N ALA A 257 10.73 4.13 11.31
CA ALA A 257 10.84 2.74 10.87
C ALA A 257 10.59 2.60 9.36
N ILE A 258 9.52 3.23 8.84
CA ILE A 258 9.19 3.23 7.41
C ILE A 258 10.26 3.95 6.59
N ARG A 259 10.78 5.08 7.07
CA ARG A 259 11.88 5.80 6.41
C ARG A 259 13.14 4.96 6.35
N THR A 260 13.43 4.21 7.41
CA THR A 260 14.55 3.26 7.44
C THR A 260 14.34 2.15 6.41
N LEU A 261 13.19 1.48 6.40
CA LEU A 261 12.86 0.45 5.41
C LEU A 261 12.96 0.98 3.97
N ASN A 262 12.43 2.16 3.69
CA ASN A 262 12.53 2.78 2.35
C ASN A 262 13.99 3.09 1.95
N SER A 263 14.82 3.46 2.91
CA SER A 263 16.25 3.67 2.70
C SER A 263 16.98 2.36 2.40
N LEU A 264 16.66 1.27 3.11
CA LEU A 264 17.18 -0.07 2.81
C LEU A 264 16.73 -0.56 1.42
N SER A 265 15.47 -0.32 1.06
CA SER A 265 14.96 -0.59 -0.28
C SER A 265 15.78 0.16 -1.35
N ALA A 266 16.11 1.43 -1.12
CA ALA A 266 16.98 2.20 -2.00
C ALA A 266 18.43 1.66 -2.05
N MET A 267 19.00 1.24 -0.92
CA MET A 267 20.33 0.62 -0.87
C MET A 267 20.38 -0.65 -1.74
N SER A 268 19.32 -1.46 -1.74
CA SER A 268 19.27 -2.74 -2.46
C SER A 268 19.58 -2.66 -3.96
N PHE A 269 19.41 -1.49 -4.57
CA PHE A 269 19.76 -1.26 -5.98
C PHE A 269 21.25 -1.43 -6.28
N MET A 270 22.14 -1.37 -5.27
CA MET A 270 23.56 -1.68 -5.42
C MET A 270 23.82 -3.14 -5.86
N LEU A 271 22.87 -4.04 -5.62
CA LEU A 271 22.97 -5.47 -5.94
C LEU A 271 22.10 -5.88 -7.14
N ARG A 272 21.51 -4.91 -7.86
CA ARG A 272 20.69 -5.16 -9.05
C ARG A 272 21.47 -4.94 -10.34
#